data_AF-A0A1W9WY33-F1
#
_entry.id   AF-A0A1W9WY33-F1
#
_cell.length_a   1.000
_cell.length_b   1.000
_cell.length_c   1.000
_cell.angle_alpha   90.00
_cell.angle_beta   90.00
_cell.angle_gamma   90.00
#
_symmetry.space_group_name_H-M   'P 1'
#
loop_
_entity.id
_entity.type
_entity.pdbx_description
1 polymer ?
#
loop_
_entity_poly.entity_id
_entity_poly.type
_entity_poly.pdbx_seq_one_letter_code
_entity_poly.pdbx_strand_id
1 'polypeptide(L)'
;MGTITPQYKLDVNGTIRGNNVSPSDLRLKQNIQPLENPLAKVEQLRGVSFEWKEQNAGRQIGMIAQEVEKALPELVSTDGEGYKSIAYDKMTAVLVGAVKALKAENEALKAENEARKAEMEALKAFICKDARQKTFCQ
;
A
#
# COMPACT_ATOMS: atom_id res chain seq x y z
N MET A 1 18.06 26.11 -19.27
CA MET A 1 17.52 25.06 -18.38
C MET A 1 17.55 23.75 -19.14
N GLY A 2 18.13 22.70 -18.54
CA GLY A 2 18.57 21.48 -19.23
C GLY A 2 20.06 21.27 -18.94
N THR A 3 20.39 20.91 -17.70
CA THR A 3 21.77 20.60 -17.30
C THR A 3 22.25 19.33 -18.00
N ILE A 4 23.53 19.34 -18.40
CA ILE A 4 24.28 18.15 -18.78
C ILE A 4 24.90 17.40 -17.58
N THR A 5 24.57 17.72 -16.31
CA THR A 5 24.82 16.82 -15.15
C THR A 5 24.06 17.21 -13.86
N PRO A 6 22.83 16.72 -13.61
CA PRO A 6 22.27 16.70 -12.27
C PRO A 6 22.08 15.26 -11.77
N GLN A 7 22.35 15.02 -10.50
CA GLN A 7 21.76 13.88 -9.79
C GLN A 7 21.08 14.32 -8.48
N TYR A 8 21.46 15.49 -7.91
CA TYR A 8 20.65 16.52 -7.22
C TYR A 8 21.47 17.84 -7.35
N LYS A 9 20.96 19.09 -7.37
CA LYS A 9 20.05 19.82 -6.48
C LYS A 9 19.09 20.74 -7.26
N LEU A 10 17.86 20.85 -6.78
CA LEU A 10 17.20 22.16 -6.64
C LEU A 10 16.44 22.15 -5.32
N ASP A 11 16.75 23.11 -4.44
CA ASP A 11 16.18 23.26 -3.09
C ASP A 11 15.32 24.53 -3.03
N VAL A 12 14.08 24.44 -2.56
CA VAL A 12 13.15 25.58 -2.46
C VAL A 12 12.39 25.51 -1.15
N ASN A 13 12.67 26.47 -0.26
CA ASN A 13 11.91 26.69 0.97
C ASN A 13 10.74 27.64 0.70
N GLY A 14 9.71 27.14 0.00
CA GLY A 14 8.53 27.91 -0.42
C GLY A 14 7.66 27.17 -1.44
N THR A 15 6.69 27.88 -2.02
CA THR A 15 5.71 27.28 -2.95
C THR A 15 6.27 27.16 -4.37
N ILE A 16 6.27 25.95 -4.92
CA ILE A 16 6.48 25.69 -6.34
C ILE A 16 5.11 25.54 -7.03
N ARG A 17 4.86 26.29 -8.10
CA ARG A 17 3.67 26.12 -8.96
C ARG A 17 4.11 25.58 -10.32
N GLY A 18 3.80 24.32 -10.59
CA GLY A 18 4.11 23.66 -11.86
C GLY A 18 3.37 22.33 -12.00
N ASN A 19 3.35 21.77 -13.20
CA ASN A 19 2.85 20.42 -13.44
C ASN A 19 4.02 19.45 -13.40
N ASN A 20 3.99 18.47 -12.51
CA ASN A 20 5.03 17.45 -12.39
C ASN A 20 4.64 16.25 -13.25
N VAL A 21 5.48 15.91 -14.23
CA VAL A 21 5.24 14.78 -15.15
C VAL A 21 6.46 13.88 -15.16
N SER A 22 6.27 12.62 -14.76
CA SER A 22 7.30 11.58 -14.78
C SER A 22 7.13 10.68 -16.02
N PRO A 23 8.12 10.60 -16.94
CA PRO A 23 8.05 9.71 -18.09
C PRO A 23 7.84 8.23 -17.67
N SER A 24 6.88 7.54 -18.28
CA SER A 24 6.48 6.18 -17.89
C SER A 24 6.16 5.26 -19.09
N ASP A 25 6.55 5.66 -20.30
CA ASP A 25 6.34 4.93 -21.55
C ASP A 25 7.00 3.54 -21.53
N LEU A 26 6.32 2.53 -22.09
CA LEU A 26 6.82 1.15 -22.16
C LEU A 26 8.19 1.06 -22.83
N ARG A 27 8.46 1.87 -23.85
CA ARG A 27 9.74 1.89 -24.60
C ARG A 27 10.93 2.39 -23.77
N LEU A 28 10.67 3.04 -22.63
CA LEU A 28 11.69 3.51 -21.70
C LEU A 28 11.95 2.51 -20.58
N LYS A 29 11.30 1.35 -20.59
CA LYS A 29 11.37 0.34 -19.53
C LYS A 29 11.86 -1.00 -20.09
N GLN A 30 12.63 -1.71 -19.29
CA GLN A 30 13.10 -3.07 -19.56
C GLN A 30 12.97 -3.90 -18.28
N ASN A 31 12.98 -5.24 -18.41
CA ASN A 31 12.86 -6.17 -17.27
C ASN A 31 11.63 -5.90 -16.38
N ILE A 32 10.47 -5.70 -17.00
CA ILE A 32 9.23 -5.36 -16.30
C ILE A 32 8.71 -6.62 -15.59
N GLN A 33 8.64 -6.56 -14.27
CA GLN A 33 8.09 -7.61 -13.42
C GLN A 33 6.94 -7.04 -12.56
N PRO A 34 5.92 -7.84 -12.22
CA PRO A 34 4.93 -7.47 -11.22
C PRO A 34 5.59 -7.18 -9.87
N LEU A 35 4.98 -6.30 -9.07
CA LEU A 35 5.39 -6.12 -7.68
C LEU A 35 4.96 -7.33 -6.85
N GLU A 36 5.90 -7.95 -6.15
CA GLU A 36 5.65 -9.08 -5.28
C GLU A 36 5.11 -8.63 -3.92
N ASN A 37 4.06 -9.31 -3.46
CA ASN A 37 3.41 -9.15 -2.15
C ASN A 37 3.19 -7.67 -1.71
N PRO A 38 2.60 -6.83 -2.57
CA PRO A 38 2.49 -5.39 -2.30
C PRO A 38 1.64 -5.08 -1.04
N LEU A 39 0.63 -5.91 -0.73
CA LEU A 39 -0.17 -5.75 0.49
C LEU A 39 0.67 -5.99 1.74
N ALA A 40 1.38 -7.11 1.82
CA ALA A 40 2.24 -7.44 2.96
C ALA A 40 3.37 -6.41 3.17
N LYS A 41 3.87 -5.79 2.10
CA LYS A 41 4.84 -4.69 2.21
C LYS A 41 4.20 -3.44 2.82
N VAL A 42 2.99 -3.07 2.40
CA VAL A 42 2.27 -1.90 2.93
C VAL A 42 1.87 -2.10 4.39
N GLU A 43 1.51 -3.32 4.80
CA GLU A 43 1.16 -3.66 6.19
C GLU A 43 2.31 -3.44 7.18
N GLN A 44 3.55 -3.47 6.71
CA GLN A 44 4.73 -3.20 7.55
C GLN A 44 4.99 -1.70 7.74
N LEU A 45 4.33 -0.84 6.96
CA LEU A 45 4.55 0.61 6.99
C LEU A 45 3.66 1.25 8.06
N ARG A 46 4.20 2.29 8.70
CA ARG A 46 3.49 3.07 9.69
C ARG A 46 3.37 4.53 9.27
N GLY A 47 2.13 4.99 9.16
CA GLY A 47 1.83 6.41 9.08
C GLY A 47 2.10 7.08 10.44
N VAL A 48 2.82 8.19 10.42
CA VAL A 48 3.17 8.96 11.62
C VAL A 48 2.78 10.42 11.47
N SER A 49 2.59 11.07 12.61
CA SER A 49 2.52 12.53 12.72
C SER A 49 3.80 13.02 13.36
N PHE A 50 4.39 14.11 12.87
CA PHE A 50 5.66 14.63 13.37
C PHE A 50 5.75 16.15 13.27
N GLU A 51 6.74 16.73 13.93
CA GLU A 51 7.13 18.14 13.81
C GLU A 51 8.62 18.19 13.44
N TRP A 52 9.00 19.17 12.62
CA TRP A 52 10.40 19.36 12.25
C TRP A 52 11.18 19.96 13.41
N LYS A 53 12.39 19.44 13.67
CA LYS A 53 13.24 19.93 14.78
C LYS A 53 13.68 21.39 14.61
N GLU A 54 13.96 21.80 13.38
CA GLU A 54 14.55 23.13 13.07
C GLU A 54 13.63 24.00 12.19
N GLN A 55 12.40 23.55 11.92
CA GLN A 55 11.44 24.30 11.10
C GLN A 55 10.11 24.41 11.83
N ASN A 56 9.63 25.65 12.01
CA ASN A 56 8.29 25.88 12.55
C ASN A 56 7.25 25.78 11.43
N ALA A 57 7.02 24.55 10.96
CA ALA A 57 6.02 24.23 9.94
C ALA A 57 4.72 23.65 10.56
N GLY A 58 4.64 23.57 11.89
CA GLY A 58 3.56 22.88 12.59
C GLY A 58 3.55 21.36 12.32
N ARG A 59 2.48 20.71 12.77
CA ARG A 59 2.34 19.25 12.72
C ARG A 59 2.14 18.73 11.29
N GLN A 60 3.00 17.81 10.89
CA GLN A 60 3.02 17.15 9.59
C GLN A 60 2.59 15.68 9.69
N ILE A 61 2.22 15.09 8.55
CA ILE A 61 1.92 13.66 8.40
C ILE A 61 2.88 13.06 7.37
N GLY A 62 3.39 11.87 7.65
CA GLY A 62 4.25 11.15 6.73
C GLY A 62 4.60 9.76 7.22
N MET A 63 5.78 9.29 6.82
CA MET A 63 6.38 8.01 7.22
C MET A 63 7.84 8.21 7.60
N ILE A 64 8.40 7.27 8.36
CA ILE A 64 9.82 7.24 8.69
C ILE A 64 10.59 6.52 7.59
N ALA A 65 11.54 7.18 6.93
CA ALA A 65 12.26 6.63 5.79
C ALA A 65 13.01 5.32 6.14
N GLN A 66 13.53 5.20 7.35
CA GLN A 66 14.21 4.00 7.86
C GLN A 66 13.24 2.82 8.05
N GLU A 67 11.97 3.08 8.34
CA GLU A 67 10.94 2.03 8.42
C GLU A 67 10.55 1.59 7.00
N VAL A 68 10.35 2.55 6.08
CA VAL A 68 10.06 2.27 4.68
C VAL A 68 11.18 1.48 4.00
N GLU A 69 12.44 1.81 4.26
CA GLU A 69 13.61 1.16 3.67
C GLU A 69 13.66 -0.36 3.94
N LYS A 70 13.14 -0.81 5.08
CA LYS A 70 13.12 -2.24 5.44
C LYS A 70 12.16 -3.04 4.55
N ALA A 71 11.05 -2.43 4.13
CA ALA A 71 10.01 -3.10 3.33
C ALA A 71 10.10 -2.79 1.83
N LEU A 72 10.50 -1.56 1.49
CA LEU A 72 10.53 -0.98 0.14
C LEU A 72 11.81 -0.14 -0.03
N PRO A 73 13.00 -0.76 -0.03
CA PRO A 73 14.28 -0.04 -0.17
C PRO A 73 14.35 0.76 -1.47
N GLU A 74 13.68 0.31 -2.55
CA GLU A 74 13.61 1.01 -3.84
C GLU A 74 12.92 2.39 -3.79
N LEU A 75 12.20 2.68 -2.71
CA LEU A 75 11.53 3.96 -2.50
C LEU A 75 12.36 4.94 -1.66
N VAL A 76 13.52 4.51 -1.14
CA VAL A 76 14.33 5.32 -0.23
C VAL A 76 15.66 5.66 -0.87
N SER A 77 16.00 6.95 -0.91
CA SER A 77 17.34 7.42 -1.25
C SER A 77 18.05 7.90 0.00
N THR A 78 19.37 7.74 0.04
CA THR A 78 20.24 8.31 1.09
C THR A 78 21.17 9.31 0.43
N ASP A 79 21.26 10.52 0.98
CA ASP A 79 22.16 11.55 0.48
C ASP A 79 23.61 11.39 1.02
N GLY A 80 24.50 12.30 0.62
CA GLY A 80 25.91 12.27 1.03
C GLY A 80 26.16 12.52 2.52
N GLU A 81 25.17 13.01 3.26
CA GLU A 81 25.23 13.26 4.71
C GLU A 81 24.56 12.13 5.51
N GLY A 82 23.96 11.16 4.83
CA GLY A 82 23.27 10.02 5.45
C GLY A 82 21.78 10.26 5.72
N TYR A 83 21.22 11.39 5.31
CA TYR A 83 19.78 11.64 5.43
C TYR A 83 19.00 10.86 4.38
N LYS A 84 17.86 10.31 4.79
CA LYS A 84 17.02 9.46 3.96
C LYS A 84 15.77 10.20 3.50
N SER A 85 15.42 10.04 2.22
CA SER A 85 14.23 10.61 1.60
C SER A 85 13.35 9.52 0.97
N ILE A 86 12.03 9.72 0.97
CA ILE A 86 11.06 8.78 0.39
C ILE A 86 10.52 9.31 -0.94
N ALA A 87 10.51 8.47 -1.97
CA ALA A 87 9.81 8.69 -3.23
C ALA A 87 8.30 8.41 -3.09
N TYR A 88 7.56 9.34 -2.47
CA TYR A 88 6.13 9.20 -2.21
C TYR A 88 5.29 9.04 -3.49
N ASP A 89 5.71 9.60 -4.61
CA ASP A 89 5.05 9.46 -5.92
C ASP A 89 5.01 7.99 -6.37
N LYS A 90 6.13 7.27 -6.18
CA LYS A 90 6.26 5.86 -6.55
C LYS A 90 5.49 4.92 -5.60
N MET A 91 5.19 5.36 -4.38
CA MET A 91 4.36 4.60 -3.42
C MET A 91 2.98 4.26 -4.01
N THR A 92 2.45 5.12 -4.88
CA THR A 92 1.16 4.89 -5.55
C THR A 92 1.11 3.58 -6.33
N ALA A 93 2.20 3.17 -6.98
CA ALA A 93 2.28 1.91 -7.72
C ALA A 93 2.19 0.68 -6.77
N VAL A 94 2.82 0.77 -5.60
CA VAL A 94 2.73 -0.25 -4.55
C VAL A 94 1.30 -0.34 -4.02
N LEU A 95 0.67 0.80 -3.73
CA LEU A 95 -0.71 0.86 -3.24
C LEU A 95 -1.71 0.28 -4.25
N VAL A 96 -1.53 0.50 -5.56
CA VAL A 96 -2.36 -0.14 -6.60
C VAL A 96 -2.27 -1.66 -6.51
N GLY A 97 -1.06 -2.21 -6.33
CA GLY A 97 -0.86 -3.64 -6.12
C GLY A 97 -1.55 -4.14 -4.85
N ALA A 98 -1.39 -3.41 -3.74
CA ALA A 98 -1.97 -3.76 -2.45
C ALA A 98 -3.50 -3.77 -2.48
N VAL A 99 -4.14 -2.77 -3.11
CA VAL A 99 -5.60 -2.71 -3.27
C VAL A 99 -6.12 -3.88 -4.11
N LYS A 100 -5.40 -4.28 -5.18
CA LYS A 100 -5.76 -5.44 -5.98
C LYS A 100 -5.67 -6.75 -5.19
N ALA A 101 -4.59 -6.93 -4.42
CA ALA A 101 -4.42 -8.08 -3.54
C ALA A 101 -5.52 -8.14 -2.47
N LEU A 102 -5.78 -7.02 -1.78
CA LEU A 102 -6.85 -6.92 -0.78
C LEU A 102 -8.23 -7.22 -1.37
N LYS A 103 -8.51 -6.74 -2.59
CA LYS A 103 -9.77 -7.06 -3.29
C LYS A 103 -9.90 -8.57 -3.54
N ALA A 104 -8.84 -9.22 -4.01
CA ALA A 104 -8.85 -10.66 -4.27
C ALA A 104 -9.10 -11.47 -2.99
N GLU A 105 -8.45 -11.10 -1.87
CA GLU A 105 -8.70 -11.72 -0.56
C GLU A 105 -10.15 -11.50 -0.10
N ASN A 106 -10.70 -10.30 -0.29
CA ASN A 106 -12.10 -10.01 0.05
C ASN A 106 -13.09 -10.85 -0.76
N GLU A 107 -12.84 -11.03 -2.06
CA GLU A 107 -13.66 -11.87 -2.93
C GLU A 107 -13.58 -13.36 -2.51
N ALA A 108 -12.38 -13.85 -2.17
CA ALA A 108 -12.19 -15.20 -1.65
C ALA A 108 -12.94 -15.43 -0.33
N LEU A 109 -12.81 -14.50 0.62
CA LEU A 109 -13.51 -14.56 1.91
C LEU A 109 -15.03 -14.50 1.75
N LYS A 110 -15.55 -13.71 0.80
CA LYS A 110 -16.98 -13.68 0.49
C LYS A 110 -17.47 -15.01 -0.05
N ALA A 111 -16.74 -15.62 -0.98
CA ALA A 111 -17.09 -16.92 -1.54
C ALA A 111 -17.10 -18.01 -0.46
N GLU A 112 -16.10 -18.03 0.41
CA GLU A 112 -16.03 -18.96 1.55
C GLU A 112 -17.20 -18.75 2.52
N ASN A 113 -17.54 -17.50 2.84
CA ASN A 113 -18.68 -17.20 3.71
C ASN A 113 -20.01 -17.68 3.12
N GLU A 114 -20.23 -17.51 1.82
CA GLU A 114 -21.46 -17.99 1.17
C GLU A 114 -21.51 -19.53 1.12
N ALA A 115 -20.38 -20.20 0.87
CA ALA A 115 -20.30 -21.66 0.93
C ALA A 115 -20.61 -22.19 2.34
N ARG A 116 -20.01 -21.59 3.37
CA ARG A 116 -20.28 -21.96 4.78
C ARG A 116 -21.73 -21.73 5.17
N LYS A 117 -22.36 -20.63 4.73
CA LYS A 117 -23.79 -20.40 4.96
C LYS A 117 -24.64 -21.48 4.31
N ALA A 118 -24.34 -21.88 3.07
CA ALA A 118 -25.06 -22.95 2.39
C ALA A 118 -24.93 -24.29 3.12
N GLU A 119 -23.74 -24.64 3.61
CA GLU A 119 -23.52 -25.83 4.43
C GLU A 119 -24.30 -25.80 5.74
N MET A 120 -24.31 -24.65 6.43
CA MET A 120 -25.07 -24.44 7.66
C MET A 120 -26.58 -24.61 7.44
N GLU A 121 -27.12 -24.05 6.37
CA GLU A 121 -28.54 -24.20 6.01
C GLU A 121 -28.89 -25.65 5.64
N ALA A 122 -28.01 -26.34 4.90
CA ALA A 122 -28.19 -27.75 4.57
C ALA A 122 -28.19 -28.65 5.81
N LEU A 123 -27.27 -28.40 6.75
CA LEU A 123 -27.19 -29.11 8.02
C LEU A 123 -28.42 -28.84 8.90
N LYS A 124 -28.86 -27.58 8.99
CA LYS A 124 -30.09 -27.20 9.71
C LYS A 124 -31.30 -27.93 9.11
N ALA A 125 -31.43 -27.94 7.78
CA ALA A 125 -32.52 -28.63 7.10
C ALA A 125 -32.49 -30.15 7.33
N PHE A 126 -31.31 -30.76 7.41
CA PHE A 126 -31.16 -32.18 7.74
C PHE A 126 -31.60 -32.48 9.17
N ILE A 127 -31.11 -31.70 10.15
CA ILE A 127 -31.49 -31.82 11.56
C ILE A 127 -33.00 -31.67 11.74
N CYS A 128 -33.62 -30.72 11.05
CA CYS A 128 -35.06 -30.49 11.15
C CYS A 128 -35.94 -31.57 10.52
N LYS A 129 -35.35 -32.49 9.74
CA LYS A 129 -36.05 -33.70 9.28
C LYS A 129 -36.05 -34.82 10.33
N ASP A 130 -35.17 -34.80 11.33
CA ASP A 130 -35.24 -35.74 12.45
C ASP A 130 -36.35 -35.31 13.42
N ALA A 131 -37.42 -36.11 13.48
CA ALA A 131 -38.59 -35.86 14.30
C ALA A 131 -38.28 -35.71 15.80
N ARG A 132 -37.11 -36.18 16.26
CA ARG A 132 -36.65 -36.07 17.65
C ARG A 132 -36.06 -34.71 18.01
N GLN A 133 -35.74 -33.86 17.02
CA GLN A 133 -35.08 -32.55 17.23
C GLN A 133 -35.94 -31.34 16.82
N LYS A 134 -37.26 -31.52 16.66
CA LYS A 134 -38.19 -30.45 16.23
C LYS A 134 -38.15 -29.17 17.08
N THR A 135 -37.76 -29.25 18.35
CA THR A 135 -37.61 -28.10 19.26
C THR A 135 -36.47 -27.14 18.84
N PHE A 136 -35.55 -27.55 17.97
CA PHE A 136 -34.42 -26.73 17.50
C PHE A 136 -34.73 -25.95 16.20
N CYS A 137 -35.95 -26.11 15.65
CA CYS A 137 -36.31 -25.66 14.31
C CYS A 137 -37.16 -24.38 14.25
N GLN A 138 -37.28 -23.64 15.37
CA GLN A 138 -37.85 -22.28 15.38
C GLN A 138 -36.84 -21.24 14.89
#